data_AF-A0A357V6C7-F1
#
_entry.id   AF-A0A357V6C7-F1
#
_cell.length_a   1.000
_cell.length_b   1.000
_cell.length_c   1.000
_cell.angle_alpha   90.00
_cell.angle_beta   90.00
_cell.angle_gamma   90.00
#
_symmetry.space_group_name_H-M   'P 1'
#
loop_
_entity.id
_entity.type
_entity.pdbx_description
1 polymer ?
#
loop_
_entity_poly.entity_id
_entity_poly.type
_entity_poly.pdbx_seq_one_letter_code
_entity_poly.pdbx_strand_id
1 'polypeptide(L)'
;PGNVRQLQNVIRNVVVLHDGETVTADMLPPPLGTRAGQSRSAAAARPAQAPAKPTETQPASKGSGQGDIAIRPLWQVEQELINAAISQCDGNVSRAAALLELSPSTVYRRLREAEEKAVGGGG
;
A
#
# COMPACT_ATOMS: atom_id res chain seq x y z
N PRO A 1 2.26 12.08 -7.25
CA PRO A 1 3.73 12.32 -7.16
C PRO A 1 4.52 11.01 -6.90
N GLY A 2 4.94 10.29 -7.96
CA GLY A 2 5.46 8.92 -7.84
C GLY A 2 6.96 8.73 -8.02
N ASN A 3 7.57 9.41 -8.99
CA ASN A 3 8.83 8.92 -9.54
C ASN A 3 10.07 9.29 -8.71
N VAL A 4 10.14 10.53 -8.20
CA VAL A 4 11.31 11.01 -7.43
C VAL A 4 11.42 10.30 -6.08
N ARG A 5 10.28 10.10 -5.39
CA ARG A 5 10.25 9.39 -4.11
C ARG A 5 10.57 7.89 -4.28
N GLN A 6 10.15 7.28 -5.38
CA GLN A 6 10.51 5.90 -5.71
C GLN A 6 12.02 5.77 -5.94
N LEU A 7 12.61 6.66 -6.74
CA LEU A 7 14.05 6.66 -6.98
C LEU A 7 14.84 6.85 -5.68
N GLN A 8 14.40 7.77 -4.81
CA GLN A 8 15.03 8.01 -3.51
C GLN A 8 15.01 6.76 -2.62
N ASN A 9 13.90 6.03 -2.59
CA ASN A 9 13.79 4.78 -1.82
C ASN A 9 14.70 3.69 -2.37
N VAL A 10 14.82 3.58 -3.70
CA VAL A 10 15.72 2.61 -4.35
C VAL A 10 17.17 2.90 -3.99
N ILE A 11 17.62 4.15 -4.12
CA ILE A 11 19.00 4.55 -3.79
C ILE A 11 19.29 4.30 -2.30
N ARG A 12 18.34 4.66 -1.42
CA ARG A 12 18.48 4.42 0.03
C ARG A 12 18.68 2.94 0.34
N ASN A 13 17.89 2.06 -0.28
CA ASN A 13 17.99 0.63 -0.04
C ASN A 13 19.30 0.05 -0.56
N VAL A 14 19.77 0.50 -1.74
CA VAL A 14 21.06 0.06 -2.30
C VAL A 14 22.22 0.44 -1.36
N VAL A 15 22.25 1.67 -0.87
CA VAL A 15 23.30 2.15 0.05
C VAL A 15 23.27 1.44 1.40
N VAL A 16 22.09 1.03 1.88
CA VAL A 16 21.96 0.31 3.16
C VAL A 16 22.36 -1.16 3.05
N LEU A 17 22.12 -1.80 1.90
CA LEU A 17 22.30 -3.24 1.73
C LEU A 17 23.65 -3.64 1.13
N HIS A 18 24.37 -2.70 0.51
CA HIS A 18 25.61 -2.98 -0.20
C HIS A 18 26.73 -2.02 0.21
N ASP A 19 27.77 -2.56 0.87
CA ASP A 19 29.01 -1.84 1.17
C ASP A 19 29.96 -1.94 -0.03
N GLY A 20 29.79 -1.04 -1.00
CA GLY A 20 30.64 -0.97 -2.19
C GLY A 20 30.71 0.46 -2.75
N GLU A 21 31.85 0.84 -3.30
CA GLU A 21 32.06 2.18 -3.86
C GLU A 21 31.27 2.41 -5.17
N THR A 22 30.85 1.33 -5.84
CA THR A 22 30.11 1.38 -7.10
C THR A 22 28.83 0.56 -7.02
N VAL A 23 27.71 1.18 -7.42
CA VAL A 23 26.41 0.50 -7.57
C VAL A 23 26.36 -0.26 -8.89
N THR A 24 26.13 -1.57 -8.83
CA THR A 24 25.94 -2.42 -10.02
C THR A 24 24.45 -2.72 -10.26
N ALA A 25 24.09 -3.10 -11.49
CA ALA A 25 22.69 -3.36 -11.86
C ALA A 25 22.04 -4.48 -11.02
N ASP A 26 22.81 -5.48 -10.59
CA ASP A 26 22.35 -6.56 -9.71
C ASP A 26 21.98 -6.10 -8.29
N MET A 27 22.41 -4.91 -7.87
CA MET A 27 22.06 -4.32 -6.57
C MET A 27 20.69 -3.63 -6.59
N LEU A 28 20.11 -3.41 -7.79
CA LEU A 28 18.82 -2.75 -7.93
C LEU A 28 17.68 -3.75 -7.70
N PRO A 29 16.61 -3.36 -6.97
CA PRO A 29 15.46 -4.22 -6.79
C PRO A 29 14.79 -4.51 -8.16
N PRO A 30 14.23 -5.72 -8.36
CA PRO A 30 13.39 -5.99 -9.53
C PRO A 30 12.27 -4.95 -9.63
N PRO A 31 11.93 -4.44 -10.83
CA PRO A 31 12.37 -4.83 -12.17
C PRO A 31 13.61 -4.07 -12.69
N LEU A 32 14.23 -3.21 -11.89
CA LEU A 32 15.33 -2.35 -12.36
C LEU A 32 16.64 -3.13 -12.57
N GLY A 33 16.88 -4.17 -11.77
CA GLY A 33 18.06 -5.03 -11.87
C GLY A 33 17.93 -6.21 -12.84
N THR A 34 16.72 -6.50 -13.33
CA THR A 34 16.55 -7.51 -14.38
C THR A 34 17.03 -6.94 -15.70
N ARG A 35 18.20 -7.37 -16.16
CA ARG A 35 18.65 -7.18 -17.55
C ARG A 35 17.47 -7.48 -18.48
N ALA A 36 17.00 -6.45 -19.19
CA ALA A 36 15.88 -6.48 -20.13
C ALA A 36 16.19 -7.35 -21.36
N GLY A 37 16.43 -8.64 -21.14
CA GLY A 37 16.89 -9.63 -22.13
C GLY A 37 16.14 -10.95 -22.08
N GLN A 38 15.20 -11.15 -21.14
CA GLN A 38 14.27 -12.29 -21.17
C GLN A 38 12.91 -11.85 -21.70
N SER A 39 12.94 -11.24 -22.88
CA SER A 39 11.83 -11.30 -23.82
C SER A 39 12.25 -12.21 -24.96
N ARG A 40 11.86 -13.50 -24.86
CA ARG A 40 11.31 -14.29 -25.97
C ARG A 40 11.10 -15.76 -25.59
N SER A 41 9.88 -16.21 -25.93
CA SER A 41 9.46 -17.57 -26.26
C SER A 41 8.92 -18.46 -25.14
N ALA A 42 7.58 -18.51 -25.03
CA ALA A 42 6.80 -19.66 -25.50
C ALA A 42 5.30 -19.44 -25.24
N ALA A 43 4.56 -18.97 -26.26
CA ALA A 43 3.10 -19.02 -26.27
C ALA A 43 2.63 -19.37 -27.68
N ALA A 44 2.75 -20.65 -28.02
CA ALA A 44 2.02 -21.26 -29.11
C ALA A 44 0.77 -21.95 -28.54
N ALA A 45 -0.32 -21.87 -29.31
CA ALA A 45 -1.61 -22.55 -29.17
C ALA A 45 -2.77 -21.80 -28.47
N ARG A 46 -3.56 -21.10 -29.31
CA ARG A 46 -5.02 -20.95 -29.21
C ARG A 46 -5.70 -22.34 -29.35
N PRO A 47 -6.98 -22.59 -28.96
CA PRO A 47 -8.12 -21.77 -29.38
C PRO A 47 -9.30 -21.58 -28.39
N ALA A 48 -10.09 -20.54 -28.69
CA ALA A 48 -11.54 -20.34 -28.55
C ALA A 48 -12.32 -21.00 -27.38
N GLN A 49 -12.92 -20.15 -26.52
CA GLN A 49 -14.33 -20.25 -26.12
C GLN A 49 -14.83 -19.01 -25.35
N ALA A 50 -15.84 -18.37 -25.90
CA ALA A 50 -16.89 -17.58 -25.26
C ALA A 50 -18.21 -18.03 -25.93
N PRO A 51 -19.43 -17.79 -25.41
CA PRO A 51 -19.83 -17.00 -24.24
C PRO A 51 -20.85 -17.72 -23.31
N ALA A 52 -20.99 -17.33 -22.04
CA ALA A 52 -22.26 -17.43 -21.28
C ALA A 52 -22.18 -16.73 -19.91
N LYS A 53 -22.94 -15.65 -19.75
CA LYS A 53 -23.64 -15.31 -18.48
C LYS A 53 -25.03 -16.00 -18.59
N PRO A 54 -25.80 -16.31 -17.53
CA PRO A 54 -25.91 -15.56 -16.27
C PRO A 54 -26.20 -16.41 -14.99
N THR A 55 -26.35 -15.69 -13.88
CA THR A 55 -27.25 -16.02 -12.74
C THR A 55 -26.65 -16.68 -11.49
N GLU A 56 -26.88 -15.94 -10.39
CA GLU A 56 -26.99 -16.33 -8.97
C GLU A 56 -25.91 -17.15 -8.30
N THR A 57 -25.36 -16.59 -7.21
CA THR A 57 -25.80 -16.89 -5.84
C THR A 57 -24.76 -16.30 -4.90
N GLN A 58 -25.19 -15.44 -3.97
CA GLN A 58 -24.40 -15.15 -2.77
C GLN A 58 -24.27 -16.43 -1.94
N PRO A 59 -23.09 -16.70 -1.40
CA PRO A 59 -22.98 -17.20 -0.04
C PRO A 59 -22.13 -16.20 0.75
N ALA A 60 -22.72 -15.53 1.73
CA ALA A 60 -22.72 -16.01 3.10
C ALA A 60 -21.32 -16.45 3.57
N SER A 61 -20.77 -15.65 4.50
CA SER A 61 -19.92 -16.11 5.59
C SER A 61 -18.77 -17.05 5.23
N LYS A 62 -17.64 -16.47 4.77
CA LYS A 62 -16.31 -17.01 5.08
C LYS A 62 -15.85 -16.21 6.30
N GLY A 63 -15.98 -16.75 7.51
CA GLY A 63 -15.18 -17.90 7.92
C GLY A 63 -13.86 -17.32 8.41
N SER A 64 -13.68 -17.35 9.72
CA SER A 64 -12.47 -17.01 10.47
C SER A 64 -11.31 -17.91 10.06
N GLY A 65 -10.91 -17.85 8.79
CA GLY A 65 -9.66 -18.41 8.30
C GLY A 65 -8.65 -17.28 8.34
N GLN A 66 -7.50 -17.54 8.95
CA GLN A 66 -6.27 -16.74 8.89
C GLN A 66 -6.30 -15.82 7.65
N GLY A 67 -6.77 -14.59 7.87
CA GLY A 67 -7.17 -13.72 6.78
C GLY A 67 -5.93 -13.33 6.00
N ASP A 68 -6.00 -13.44 4.68
CA ASP A 68 -5.04 -12.79 3.81
C ASP A 68 -5.00 -11.31 4.23
N ILE A 69 -3.93 -10.90 4.92
CA ILE A 69 -3.80 -9.53 5.41
C ILE A 69 -3.58 -8.70 4.16
N ALA A 70 -4.64 -8.09 3.64
CA ALA A 70 -4.54 -7.15 2.56
C ALA A 70 -3.64 -6.00 3.03
N ILE A 71 -2.42 -5.93 2.49
CA ILE A 71 -1.47 -4.87 2.81
C ILE A 71 -2.04 -3.58 2.25
N ARG A 72 -2.51 -2.72 3.17
CA ARG A 72 -3.01 -1.38 2.86
C ARG A 72 -1.96 -0.34 3.25
N PRO A 73 -1.94 0.83 2.58
CA PRO A 73 -1.07 1.92 2.98
C PRO A 73 -1.29 2.30 4.45
N LEU A 74 -0.21 2.56 5.18
CA LEU A 74 -0.25 2.84 6.62
C LEU A 74 -1.18 4.03 6.97
N TRP A 75 -1.25 5.04 6.10
CA TRP A 75 -2.09 6.22 6.31
C TRP A 75 -3.58 5.88 6.37
N GLN A 76 -4.01 4.86 5.63
CA GLN A 76 -5.42 4.45 5.60
C GLN A 76 -5.78 3.76 6.92
N VAL A 77 -4.91 2.85 7.40
CA VAL A 77 -5.10 2.15 8.68
C VAL A 77 -5.05 3.14 9.84
N GLU A 78 -4.11 4.09 9.81
CA GLU A 78 -3.98 5.13 10.83
C GLU A 78 -5.20 6.06 10.85
N GLN A 79 -5.72 6.47 9.69
CA GLN A 79 -6.94 7.27 9.60
C GLN A 79 -8.16 6.52 10.15
N GLU A 80 -8.31 5.24 9.83
CA GLU A 80 -9.37 4.39 10.37
C GLU A 80 -9.31 4.32 11.90
N LEU A 81 -8.11 4.11 12.47
CA LEU A 81 -7.90 4.05 13.93
C LEU A 81 -8.17 5.40 14.62
N ILE A 82 -7.69 6.50 14.04
CA ILE A 82 -7.92 7.85 14.57
C ILE A 82 -9.41 8.15 14.63
N ASN A 83 -10.13 7.89 13.53
CA ASN A 83 -11.57 8.11 13.47
C ASN A 83 -12.33 7.23 14.45
N ALA A 84 -11.97 5.95 14.56
CA ALA A 84 -12.58 5.04 15.52
C ALA A 84 -12.38 5.50 16.97
N ALA A 85 -11.17 5.96 17.34
CA ALA A 85 -10.88 6.49 18.67
C ALA A 85 -11.67 7.78 18.96
N ILE A 86 -11.78 8.68 17.98
CA ILE A 86 -12.58 9.92 18.11
C ILE A 86 -14.05 9.59 18.31
N SER A 87 -14.61 8.66 17.52
CA SER A 87 -16.01 8.22 17.66
C SER A 87 -16.28 7.57 19.01
N GLN A 88 -15.37 6.72 19.51
CA GLN A 88 -15.48 6.13 20.85
C GLN A 88 -15.37 7.18 21.97
N CYS A 89 -14.74 8.32 21.67
CA CYS A 89 -14.58 9.44 22.58
C CYS A 89 -15.62 10.56 22.40
N ASP A 90 -16.74 10.34 21.70
CA ASP A 90 -17.80 11.34 21.46
C ASP A 90 -17.26 12.62 20.81
N GLY A 91 -16.29 12.50 19.91
CA GLY A 91 -15.66 13.66 19.24
C GLY A 91 -14.53 14.33 20.05
N ASN A 92 -14.24 13.87 21.27
CA ASN A 92 -13.18 14.45 22.09
C ASN A 92 -11.79 13.99 21.61
N VAL A 93 -11.15 14.83 20.81
CA VAL A 93 -9.83 14.57 20.21
C VAL A 93 -8.73 14.38 21.27
N SER A 94 -8.77 15.11 22.39
CA SER A 94 -7.76 14.98 23.44
C SER A 94 -7.83 13.62 24.13
N ARG A 95 -9.04 13.11 24.40
CA ARG A 95 -9.21 11.74 24.93
C ARG A 95 -8.82 10.68 23.92
N ALA A 96 -9.20 10.86 22.65
CA ALA A 96 -8.83 9.93 21.58
C ALA A 96 -7.31 9.86 21.40
N ALA A 97 -6.62 11.00 21.47
CA ALA A 97 -5.16 11.06 21.42
C ALA A 97 -4.53 10.30 22.58
N ALA A 98 -5.06 10.43 23.80
CA ALA A 98 -4.58 9.67 24.95
C ALA A 98 -4.75 8.15 24.77
N LEU A 99 -5.88 7.68 24.20
CA LEU A 99 -6.10 6.25 23.90
C LEU A 99 -5.16 5.71 22.83
N LEU A 100 -4.75 6.57 21.88
CA LEU A 100 -3.82 6.22 20.82
C LEU A 100 -2.35 6.41 21.24
N GLU A 101 -2.08 6.85 22.48
CA GLU A 101 -0.75 7.21 22.98
C GLU A 101 -0.05 8.28 22.12
N LEU A 102 -0.84 9.23 21.59
CA LEU A 102 -0.38 10.33 20.77
C LEU A 102 -0.65 11.68 21.46
N SER A 103 0.09 12.71 21.05
CA SER A 103 -0.28 14.09 21.39
C SER A 103 -1.47 14.57 20.52
N PRO A 104 -2.35 15.43 21.03
CA PRO A 104 -3.46 15.99 20.25
C PRO A 104 -2.98 16.65 18.95
N SER A 105 -1.85 17.36 18.98
CA SER A 105 -1.23 17.97 17.81
C SER A 105 -0.86 16.96 16.72
N THR A 106 -0.45 15.74 17.11
CA THR A 106 -0.14 14.67 16.14
C THR A 106 -1.40 14.16 15.47
N VAL A 107 -2.47 13.96 16.24
CA VAL A 107 -3.77 13.53 15.69
C VAL A 107 -4.30 14.56 14.69
N TYR A 108 -4.30 15.85 15.04
CA TYR A 108 -4.71 16.91 14.11
C TYR A 108 -3.85 16.97 12.85
N ARG A 109 -2.52 16.80 12.98
CA ARG A 109 -1.62 16.78 11.82
C ARG A 109 -1.92 15.59 10.90
N ARG A 110 -2.13 14.39 11.45
CA ARG A 110 -2.46 13.19 10.67
C ARG A 110 -3.80 13.32 9.96
N LEU A 111 -4.79 13.95 10.59
CA LEU A 111 -6.10 14.18 9.96
C LEU A 111 -5.97 15.05 8.70
N ARG A 112 -5.20 16.15 8.78
CA ARG A 112 -4.92 17.04 7.64
C ARG A 112 -4.15 16.33 6.53
N GLU A 113 -3.10 15.60 6.89
CA GLU A 113 -2.30 14.85 5.91
C GLU A 113 -3.13 13.74 5.22
N ALA A 114 -4.12 13.18 5.92
CA ALA A 114 -5.04 12.19 5.35
C ALA A 114 -6.01 12.82 4.35
N GLU A 115 -6.57 14.00 4.65
CA GLU A 115 -7.42 14.77 3.73
C GLU A 115 -6.66 15.13 2.44
N GLU A 116 -5.42 15.61 2.56
CA GLU A 116 -4.58 15.95 1.41
C GLU A 116 -4.26 14.73 0.53
N LYS A 117 -4.02 13.56 1.13
CA LYS A 117 -3.76 12.31 0.40
C LYS A 117 -5.02 11.75 -0.27
N ALA A 118 -6.18 11.93 0.34
CA ALA A 118 -7.46 11.53 -0.24
C ALA A 118 -7.80 12.37 -1.48
N VAL A 119 -7.48 13.66 -1.46
CA VAL A 119 -7.75 14.59 -2.58
C VAL A 119 -6.68 14.52 -3.67
N GLY A 120 -5.41 14.34 -3.31
CA GLY A 120 -4.29 14.34 -4.25
C GLY A 120 -4.05 13.03 -5.01
N GLY A 121 -4.84 11.98 -4.77
CA GLY A 121 -4.73 10.67 -5.43
C GLY A 121 -5.62 10.47 -6.65
N GLY A 122 -6.49 11.44 -6.97
CA GLY A 122 -7.48 11.35 -8.08
C GLY A 122 -7.13 12.14 -9.34
N GLY A 123 -5.88 12.54 -9.54
CA GLY A 123 -5.42 13.35 -10.67
C GLY A 123 -4.41 12.63 -11.56
#